data_AF-A0A5E5BB22-F1
#
_entry.id   AF-A0A5E5BB22-F1
#
_cell.length_a   1.000
_cell.length_b   1.000
_cell.length_c   1.000
_cell.angle_alpha   90.00
_cell.angle_beta   90.00
_cell.angle_gamma   90.00
#
_symmetry.space_group_name_H-M   'P 1'
#
loop_
_entity.id
_entity.type
_entity.pdbx_description
1 polymer ?
#
loop_
_entity_poly.entity_id
_entity_poly.type
_entity_poly.pdbx_seq_one_letter_code
_entity_poly.pdbx_strand_id
1 'polypeptide(L)'
;MKVDRLCHGRDCYLQIPGVCTNNPETVVPCHSNQLKHGKGKGIKADDEKTVPGCYACHHELDQGKNLSKQERRDYWDSAYDRWRMDRERLMAKNVACLKTKSAKRAQVRMLVQSLVKGMKGAQHGRD
;
A
#
# COMPACT_ATOMS: atom_id res chain seq x y z
N MET A 1 3.62 -7.07 -1.26
CA MET A 1 3.69 -5.70 -0.71
C MET A 1 2.49 -5.53 0.20
N LYS A 2 2.66 -5.07 1.44
CA LYS A 2 1.52 -4.84 2.34
C LYS A 2 0.67 -3.68 1.82
N VAL A 3 -0.64 -3.75 2.03
CA VAL A 3 -1.62 -2.78 1.51
C VAL A 3 -1.49 -1.41 2.15
N ASP A 4 -1.20 -1.37 3.44
CA ASP A 4 -0.95 -0.18 4.23
C ASP A 4 0.18 0.70 3.66
N ARG A 5 1.23 0.08 3.11
CA ARG A 5 2.39 0.79 2.55
C ARG A 5 2.04 1.67 1.35
N LEU A 6 0.91 1.45 0.68
CA LEU A 6 0.44 2.29 -0.41
C LEU A 6 0.16 3.74 0.00
N CYS A 7 -0.02 3.99 1.29
CA CYS A 7 -0.34 5.31 1.83
C CYS A 7 0.85 6.28 1.82
N HIS A 8 2.08 5.79 1.96
CA HIS A 8 3.25 6.66 2.13
C HIS A 8 3.53 7.50 0.88
N GLY A 9 3.90 8.77 1.09
CA GLY A 9 4.20 9.71 0.00
C GLY A 9 3.00 10.11 -0.85
N ARG A 10 1.77 9.85 -0.38
CA ARG A 10 0.52 10.32 -1.00
C ARG A 10 0.09 11.64 -0.40
N ASP A 11 -0.87 12.30 -1.04
CA ASP A 11 -1.64 13.35 -0.38
C ASP A 11 -2.41 12.80 0.82
N CYS A 12 -2.76 13.67 1.76
CA CYS A 12 -3.60 13.31 2.90
C CYS A 12 -5.05 13.18 2.43
N TYR A 13 -5.66 12.01 2.62
CA TYR A 13 -7.06 11.75 2.25
C TYR A 13 -8.04 12.14 3.35
N LEU A 14 -7.55 12.33 4.58
CA LEU A 14 -8.37 12.74 5.72
C LEU A 14 -8.85 14.19 5.59
N GLN A 15 -7.99 15.10 5.13
CA GLN A 15 -8.32 16.49 4.81
C GLN A 15 -9.17 17.22 5.88
N ILE A 16 -8.91 16.95 7.16
CA ILE A 16 -9.65 17.56 8.27
C ILE A 16 -9.41 19.09 8.26
N PRO A 17 -10.46 19.93 8.09
CA PRO A 17 -10.32 21.37 8.03
C PRO A 17 -9.68 21.94 9.30
N GLY A 18 -8.75 22.89 9.15
CA GLY A 18 -8.02 23.50 10.26
C GLY A 18 -6.95 22.62 10.92
N VAL A 19 -6.83 21.35 10.53
CA VAL A 19 -5.84 20.39 11.07
C VAL A 19 -4.87 19.90 9.99
N CYS A 20 -5.38 19.66 8.78
CA CYS A 20 -4.60 19.03 7.72
C CYS A 20 -3.45 19.90 7.26
N THR A 21 -2.23 19.35 7.28
CA THR A 21 -1.04 19.99 6.70
C THR A 21 -0.78 19.55 5.25
N ASN A 22 -1.45 18.50 4.80
CA ASN A 22 -1.25 17.83 3.51
C ASN A 22 0.23 17.56 3.16
N ASN A 23 1.11 17.37 4.14
CA ASN A 23 2.53 17.11 3.91
C ASN A 23 2.78 15.62 3.58
N PRO A 24 3.12 15.25 2.34
CA PRO A 24 3.25 13.84 1.91
C PRO A 24 4.35 13.07 2.64
N GLU A 25 5.39 13.75 3.10
CA GLU A 25 6.52 13.15 3.84
C GLU A 25 6.09 12.59 5.20
N THR A 26 4.97 13.11 5.73
CA THR A 26 4.41 12.67 7.02
C THR A 26 3.28 11.66 6.86
N VAL A 27 2.90 11.33 5.63
CA VAL A 27 1.72 10.51 5.37
C VAL A 27 2.01 9.05 5.67
N VAL A 28 1.15 8.48 6.51
CA VAL A 28 1.19 7.11 7.00
C VAL A 28 -0.19 6.44 6.85
N PRO A 29 -0.28 5.10 6.94
CA PRO A 29 -1.56 4.41 6.96
C PRO A 29 -2.31 4.65 8.28
N CYS A 30 -3.37 5.45 8.23
CA CYS A 30 -4.29 5.69 9.34
C CYS A 30 -5.36 4.60 9.37
N HIS A 31 -5.32 3.75 10.40
CA HIS A 31 -6.27 2.65 10.56
C HIS A 31 -7.64 3.17 10.98
N SER A 32 -8.69 2.42 10.66
CA SER A 32 -10.01 2.72 11.20
C SER A 32 -10.07 2.49 12.71
N ASN A 33 -10.73 3.41 13.42
CA ASN A 33 -11.04 3.27 14.85
C ASN A 33 -12.39 2.58 15.12
N GLN A 34 -13.02 2.01 14.09
CA GLN A 34 -14.37 1.43 14.18
C GLN A 34 -14.34 -0.08 14.37
N LEU A 35 -15.15 -0.60 15.29
CA LEU A 35 -15.26 -2.05 15.58
C LEU A 35 -15.67 -2.86 14.34
N LYS A 36 -16.50 -2.28 13.46
CA LYS A 36 -16.95 -2.90 12.19
C LYS A 36 -15.80 -3.27 11.23
N HIS A 37 -14.59 -2.77 11.49
CA HIS A 37 -13.39 -2.96 10.69
C HIS A 37 -12.33 -3.85 11.38
N GLY A 38 -12.71 -4.63 12.39
CA GLY A 38 -11.80 -5.53 13.10
C GLY A 38 -11.00 -4.87 14.23
N LYS A 39 -11.31 -3.61 14.59
CA LYS A 39 -10.70 -2.94 15.74
C LYS A 39 -11.04 -3.69 17.03
N GLY A 40 -10.04 -3.94 17.89
CA GLY A 40 -10.23 -4.55 19.22
C GLY A 40 -9.34 -3.94 20.31
N LYS A 41 -9.41 -4.45 21.54
CA LYS A 41 -8.51 -4.02 22.62
C LYS A 41 -7.10 -4.52 22.31
N GLY A 42 -6.14 -3.60 22.15
CA GLY A 42 -4.76 -3.94 21.72
C GLY A 42 -4.63 -4.39 20.26
N ILE A 43 -5.74 -4.43 19.50
CA ILE A 43 -5.78 -4.88 18.11
C ILE A 43 -6.17 -3.70 17.23
N LYS A 44 -5.37 -3.42 16.20
CA LYS A 44 -5.69 -2.43 15.16
C LYS A 44 -6.65 -3.04 14.13
N ALA A 45 -7.41 -2.20 13.44
CA ALA A 45 -8.25 -2.66 12.33
C ALA A 45 -7.41 -3.35 11.23
N ASP A 46 -8.08 -4.06 10.33
CA ASP A 46 -7.43 -4.76 9.21
C ASP A 46 -6.57 -3.80 8.37
N ASP A 47 -5.44 -4.29 7.82
CA ASP A 47 -4.52 -3.46 7.01
C ASP A 47 -5.22 -2.80 5.81
N GLU A 48 -6.26 -3.45 5.26
CA GLU A 48 -7.08 -2.89 4.18
C GLU A 48 -7.94 -1.72 4.62
N LYS A 49 -8.26 -1.64 5.92
CA LYS A 49 -9.04 -0.57 6.55
C LYS A 49 -8.10 0.54 7.02
N THR A 50 -7.33 1.04 6.06
CA THR A 50 -6.40 2.17 6.20
C THR A 50 -6.66 3.23 5.14
N VAL A 51 -6.37 4.49 5.48
CA VAL A 51 -6.37 5.64 4.57
C VAL A 51 -5.08 6.44 4.72
N PRO A 52 -4.59 7.11 3.67
CA PRO A 52 -3.44 8.01 3.79
C PRO A 52 -3.80 9.22 4.66
N GLY A 53 -3.07 9.43 5.74
CA GLY A 53 -3.23 10.62 6.57
C GLY A 53 -1.89 11.23 6.97
N CYS A 54 -1.77 12.56 6.85
CA CYS A 54 -0.63 13.31 7.37
C CYS A 54 -0.58 13.23 8.90
N TYR A 55 0.58 13.51 9.48
CA TYR A 55 0.80 13.43 10.92
C TYR A 55 -0.26 14.16 11.75
N ALA A 56 -0.63 15.39 11.38
CA ALA A 56 -1.61 16.18 12.12
C ALA A 56 -3.03 15.57 12.09
N CYS A 57 -3.51 15.16 10.90
CA CYS A 57 -4.81 14.50 10.78
C CYS A 57 -4.82 13.14 11.48
N HIS A 58 -3.73 12.38 11.42
CA HIS A 58 -3.60 11.11 12.10
C HIS A 58 -3.72 11.28 13.62
N HIS A 59 -3.02 12.26 14.19
CA HIS A 59 -3.12 12.58 15.60
C HIS A 59 -4.56 12.99 15.99
N GLU A 60 -5.20 13.87 15.24
CA GLU A 60 -6.55 14.34 15.57
C GLU A 60 -7.60 13.23 15.55
N LEU A 61 -7.48 12.28 14.60
CA LEU A 61 -8.36 11.11 14.54
C LEU A 61 -8.18 10.15 15.71
N ASP A 62 -6.94 9.89 16.12
CA ASP A 62 -6.65 8.86 17.13
C ASP A 62 -6.75 9.38 18.56
N GLN A 63 -6.25 10.59 18.79
CA GLN A 63 -6.01 11.14 20.13
C GLN A 63 -6.43 12.60 20.29
N GLY A 64 -6.90 13.24 19.23
CA GLY A 64 -7.32 14.63 19.27
C GLY A 64 -8.46 14.91 20.24
N LYS A 65 -8.86 16.18 20.33
CA LYS A 65 -9.97 16.62 21.19
C LYS A 65 -10.97 17.54 20.49
N ASN A 66 -10.67 17.92 19.24
CA ASN A 66 -11.45 18.90 18.50
C ASN A 66 -12.60 18.23 17.73
N LEU A 67 -12.48 16.92 17.46
CA LEU A 67 -13.54 16.13 16.82
C LEU A 67 -14.30 15.26 17.82
N SER A 68 -15.61 15.23 17.68
CA SER A 68 -16.46 14.21 18.30
C SER A 68 -16.15 12.82 17.75
N LYS A 69 -16.62 11.78 18.46
CA LYS A 69 -16.49 10.39 17.98
C LYS A 69 -17.18 10.17 16.63
N GLN A 70 -18.29 10.87 16.36
CA GLN A 70 -19.01 10.73 15.10
C GLN A 70 -18.25 11.42 13.96
N GLU A 71 -17.78 12.65 14.16
CA GLU A 71 -17.00 13.36 13.13
C GLU A 71 -15.74 12.60 12.73
N ARG A 72 -15.03 11.99 13.70
CA ARG A 72 -13.89 11.11 13.39
C ARG A 72 -14.27 9.97 12.46
N ARG A 73 -15.44 9.35 12.67
CA ARG A 73 -15.94 8.28 11.80
C ARG A 73 -16.28 8.83 10.42
N ASP A 74 -16.95 9.97 10.36
CA ASP A 74 -17.40 10.57 9.10
C ASP A 74 -16.21 11.00 8.22
N TYR A 75 -15.21 11.64 8.81
CA TYR A 75 -13.95 11.99 8.11
C TYR A 75 -13.23 10.74 7.62
N TRP A 76 -13.13 9.71 8.46
CA TRP A 76 -12.45 8.47 8.08
C TRP A 76 -13.22 7.72 6.98
N ASP A 77 -14.55 7.57 7.10
CA ASP A 77 -15.39 6.88 6.12
C ASP A 77 -15.37 7.63 4.77
N SER A 78 -15.48 8.96 4.78
CA SER A 78 -15.36 9.79 3.56
C SER A 78 -13.98 9.68 2.90
N ALA A 79 -12.91 9.67 3.70
CA ALA A 79 -11.56 9.46 3.20
C ALA A 79 -11.38 8.07 2.60
N TYR A 80 -11.96 7.06 3.23
CA TYR A 80 -11.90 5.67 2.78
C TYR A 80 -12.63 5.45 1.47
N ASP A 81 -13.79 6.08 1.29
CA ASP A 81 -14.55 6.01 0.04
C ASP A 81 -13.84 6.65 -1.14
N ARG A 82 -13.07 7.72 -0.92
CA ARG A 82 -12.18 8.28 -1.95
C ARG A 82 -10.97 7.38 -2.18
N TRP A 83 -10.33 6.93 -1.11
CA TRP A 83 -9.07 6.17 -1.19
C TRP A 83 -9.23 4.78 -1.79
N ARG A 84 -10.37 4.10 -1.58
CA ARG A 84 -10.56 2.71 -2.05
C ARG A 84 -10.30 2.57 -3.55
N MET A 85 -10.74 3.53 -4.36
CA MET A 85 -10.58 3.51 -5.81
C MET A 85 -9.10 3.62 -6.21
N ASP A 86 -8.37 4.57 -5.61
CA ASP A 86 -6.95 4.74 -5.88
C ASP A 86 -6.11 3.57 -5.34
N ARG A 87 -6.49 3.03 -4.19
CA ARG A 87 -5.86 1.82 -3.62
C ARG A 87 -6.02 0.63 -4.55
N GLU A 88 -7.23 0.37 -5.03
CA GLU A 88 -7.51 -0.71 -5.99
C GLU A 88 -6.70 -0.55 -7.28
N ARG A 89 -6.67 0.67 -7.83
CA ARG A 89 -5.87 1.01 -9.01
C ARG A 89 -4.37 0.77 -8.78
N LEU A 90 -3.83 1.20 -7.64
CA LEU A 90 -2.41 1.01 -7.30
C LEU A 90 -2.08 -0.46 -7.09
N MET A 91 -2.97 -1.23 -6.47
CA MET A 91 -2.81 -2.68 -6.34
C MET A 91 -2.79 -3.38 -7.68
N ALA A 92 -3.73 -3.06 -8.58
CA ALA A 92 -3.75 -3.62 -9.93
C ALA A 92 -2.46 -3.33 -10.70
N LYS A 93 -1.96 -2.09 -10.64
CA LYS A 93 -0.67 -1.70 -11.24
C LYS A 93 0.50 -2.49 -10.66
N ASN A 94 0.52 -2.71 -9.35
CA ASN A 94 1.58 -3.48 -8.70
C ASN A 94 1.56 -4.95 -9.11
N VAL A 95 0.38 -5.57 -9.19
CA VAL A 95 0.22 -6.94 -9.69
C VAL A 95 0.70 -7.04 -11.14
N ALA A 96 0.34 -6.09 -12.01
CA ALA A 96 0.81 -6.05 -13.39
C ALA A 96 2.35 -5.92 -13.48
N CYS A 97 2.95 -5.04 -12.68
CA CYS A 97 4.41 -4.86 -12.59
C CYS A 97 5.12 -6.13 -12.10
N LEU A 98 4.55 -6.85 -11.13
CA LEU A 98 5.13 -8.10 -10.63
C LEU A 98 5.08 -9.20 -11.70
N LYS A 99 3.97 -9.32 -12.45
CA LYS A 99 3.84 -10.25 -13.57
C LYS A 99 4.90 -9.99 -14.65
N THR A 100 5.11 -8.73 -15.04
CA THR A 100 6.12 -8.38 -16.04
C THR A 100 7.54 -8.64 -15.56
N LYS A 101 7.87 -8.32 -14.29
CA LYS A 101 9.17 -8.64 -13.68
C LYS A 101 9.43 -10.15 -13.63
N SER A 102 8.42 -10.94 -13.27
CA SER A 102 8.51 -12.40 -13.24
C SER A 102 8.77 -12.98 -14.64
N ALA A 103 8.03 -12.52 -15.64
CA ALA A 103 8.21 -12.93 -17.03
C ALA A 103 9.64 -12.61 -17.53
N LYS A 104 10.14 -11.40 -17.27
CA LYS A 104 11.53 -11.01 -17.63
C LYS A 104 12.57 -11.90 -16.94
N ARG A 105 12.40 -12.20 -15.64
CA ARG A 105 13.29 -13.11 -14.90
C ARG A 105 13.28 -14.53 -15.48
N ALA A 106 12.10 -15.05 -15.84
CA ALA A 106 11.96 -16.36 -16.46
C ALA A 106 12.65 -16.41 -17.84
N GLN A 107 12.48 -15.37 -18.65
CA GLN A 107 13.12 -15.26 -19.97
C GLN A 107 14.65 -15.24 -19.86
N VAL A 108 15.21 -14.42 -18.96
CA VAL A 108 16.67 -14.39 -18.71
C VAL A 108 17.17 -15.76 -18.23
N ARG A 109 16.44 -16.42 -17.32
CA ARG A 109 16.80 -17.75 -16.85
C ARG A 109 16.84 -18.78 -17.99
N MET A 110 15.85 -18.78 -18.89
CA MET A 110 15.84 -19.67 -20.05
C MET A 110 17.01 -19.40 -21.00
N LEU A 111 17.32 -18.13 -21.28
CA LEU A 111 18.46 -17.76 -22.12
C LEU A 111 19.78 -18.24 -21.53
N VAL A 112 20.01 -17.99 -20.23
CA VAL A 112 21.21 -18.46 -19.53
C VAL A 112 21.32 -19.99 -19.57
N GLN A 113 20.22 -20.71 -19.34
CA GLN A 113 20.21 -22.17 -19.41
C GLN A 113 20.57 -22.71 -20.81
N SER A 114 20.06 -22.08 -21.87
CA SER A 114 20.39 -22.45 -23.25
C SER A 114 21.87 -22.21 -23.58
N LEU A 115 22.43 -21.08 -23.14
CA LEU A 115 23.86 -20.77 -23.30
C LEU A 115 24.75 -21.79 -22.57
N VAL A 116 24.41 -22.14 -21.33
CA VAL A 116 25.15 -23.14 -20.54
C VAL A 116 25.07 -24.53 -21.19
N LYS A 117 23.94 -24.93 -21.75
CA LYS A 117 23.81 -26.19 -22.51
C LYS A 117 24.69 -26.19 -23.77
N GLY A 118 24.73 -25.08 -24.51
CA GLY A 118 25.57 -24.94 -25.70
C GLY A 118 27.06 -25.08 -25.41
N MET A 119 27.55 -24.55 -24.29
CA MET A 119 28.95 -24.68 -23.87
C MET A 119 29.33 -26.13 -23.51
N LYS A 120 28.41 -26.91 -22.96
CA LYS A 120 28.66 -28.32 -22.59
C LYS A 120 28.61 -29.28 -23.79
N GLY A 121 27.89 -28.93 -24.85
CA GLY A 121 27.80 -29.72 -26.08
C GLY A 121 29.08 -29.71 -26.94
N ALA A 122 29.93 -28.69 -26.80
CA ALA A 122 31.15 -28.54 -27.60
C ALA A 122 32.33 -29.46 -27.17
N GLN A 123 32.19 -30.22 -26.08
CA GLN A 123 33.27 -31.04 -25.50
C GLN A 123 33.24 -32.54 -25.89
N HIS A 124 32.35 -32.97 -26.79
CA HIS A 124 32.22 -34.40 -27.18
C HIS A 124 32.41 -34.68 -28.69
N GLY A 125 33.14 -33.81 -29.41
CA GLY A 125 33.29 -33.90 -30.88
C GLY A 125 34.74 -33.92 -31.37
N ARG A 126 35.63 -34.64 -30.70
CA ARG A 126 36.98 -34.96 -31.22
C ARG A 126 37.30 -36.40 -30.87
N ASP A 127 36.91 -37.31 -31.75
CA ASP A 127 37.53 -38.63 -31.98
C ASP A 127 37.42 -38.93 -33.46
#